data_AF-A0AAJ4AQ00-F1
#
_entry.id   AF-A0AAJ4AQ00-F1
#
_cell.length_a   1.000
_cell.length_b   1.000
_cell.length_c   1.000
_cell.angle_alpha   90.00
_cell.angle_beta   90.00
_cell.angle_gamma   90.00
#
_symmetry.space_group_name_H-M   'P 1'
#
loop_
_entity.id
_entity.type
_entity.pdbx_description
1 polymer ?
#
loop_
_entity_poly.entity_id
_entity_poly.type
_entity_poly.pdbx_seq_one_letter_code
_entity_poly.pdbx_strand_id
1 'polypeptide(L)'
;MNNNEIYILIIIVTFALAVIGSTWLVKRAKSEKRIHWFIGSSIVTVFLLGIINGPIAIVSTVALLAFIKKEDDRPLSDVGEGLLSIFSSGLGIVFYSFYMFFGVGVIYWLWLAIQLESFGMFIVGVIPFAFILTGPIGAYSLIFDTPQWIINVFG
;
A
#
# COMPACT_ATOMS: atom_id res chain seq x y z
N MET A 1 8.55 46.20 7.89
CA MET A 1 8.11 44.80 8.01
C MET A 1 9.19 44.05 8.76
N ASN A 2 8.87 43.48 9.92
CA ASN A 2 9.82 42.70 10.71
C ASN A 2 10.12 41.39 9.97
N ASN A 3 11.32 40.80 10.15
CA ASN A 3 11.71 39.57 9.44
C ASN A 3 10.70 38.42 9.62
N ASN A 4 10.06 38.36 10.79
CA ASN A 4 9.00 37.37 11.07
C ASN A 4 7.73 37.60 10.24
N GLU A 5 7.35 38.85 9.98
CA GLU A 5 6.20 39.19 9.14
C GLU A 5 6.47 38.81 7.68
N ILE A 6 7.71 39.01 7.20
CA ILE A 6 8.14 38.59 5.86
C ILE A 6 8.05 37.08 5.73
N TYR A 7 8.54 36.34 6.72
CA TYR A 7 8.51 34.88 6.72
C TYR A 7 7.07 34.32 6.70
N ILE A 8 6.18 34.86 7.53
CA ILE A 8 4.76 34.47 7.55
C ILE A 8 4.10 34.77 6.20
N LEU A 9 4.37 35.94 5.63
CA LEU A 9 3.83 36.31 4.32
C LEU A 9 4.28 35.36 3.21
N ILE A 10 5.56 34.97 3.20
CA ILE A 10 6.09 33.99 2.24
C ILE A 10 5.39 32.63 2.38
N ILE A 11 5.18 32.15 3.61
CA ILE A 11 4.47 30.88 3.84
C ILE A 11 3.04 30.95 3.31
N ILE A 12 2.30 32.02 3.62
CA ILE A 12 0.91 32.17 3.20
C ILE A 12 0.80 32.24 1.67
N VAL A 13 1.68 33.01 1.02
CA VAL A 13 1.70 33.12 -0.44
C VAL A 13 2.04 31.77 -1.08
N THR A 14 3.07 31.09 -0.58
CA THR A 14 3.48 29.76 -1.08
C THR A 14 2.36 28.73 -0.87
N PHE A 15 1.67 28.79 0.27
CA PHE A 15 0.53 27.92 0.57
C PHE A 15 -0.60 28.14 -0.44
N ALA A 16 -1.00 29.39 -0.66
CA ALA A 16 -2.07 29.72 -1.61
C ALA A 16 -1.71 29.27 -3.04
N LEU A 17 -0.47 29.52 -3.47
CA LEU A 17 0.02 29.10 -4.78
C LEU A 17 0.05 27.57 -4.92
N ALA A 18 0.49 26.85 -3.89
CA ALA A 18 0.52 25.40 -3.89
C ALA A 18 -0.90 24.80 -3.99
N VAL A 19 -1.86 25.33 -3.22
CA VAL A 19 -3.25 24.86 -3.21
C VAL A 19 -3.94 25.14 -4.55
N ILE A 20 -3.85 26.38 -5.06
CA ILE A 20 -4.47 26.77 -6.34
C ILE A 20 -3.81 26.01 -7.48
N GLY A 21 -2.48 25.94 -7.51
CA GLY A 21 -1.72 25.23 -8.53
C GLY A 21 -2.05 23.73 -8.56
N SER A 22 -2.07 23.07 -7.40
CA SER A 22 -2.44 21.65 -7.28
C SER A 22 -3.87 21.41 -7.78
N THR A 23 -4.82 22.24 -7.33
CA THR A 23 -6.23 22.14 -7.75
C THR A 23 -6.38 22.32 -9.27
N TRP A 24 -5.66 23.28 -9.84
CA TRP A 24 -5.70 23.57 -11.28
C TRP A 24 -5.11 22.42 -12.11
N LEU A 25 -3.97 21.85 -11.69
CA LEU A 25 -3.34 20.71 -12.36
C LEU A 25 -4.24 19.48 -12.35
N VAL A 26 -4.81 19.14 -11.19
CA VAL A 26 -5.70 17.98 -11.04
C VAL A 26 -6.96 18.16 -11.88
N LYS A 27 -7.56 19.35 -11.89
CA LYS A 27 -8.74 19.63 -12.71
C LYS A 27 -8.47 19.49 -14.21
N ARG A 28 -7.32 19.96 -14.69
CA ARG A 28 -6.96 19.94 -16.11
C ARG A 28 -6.58 18.54 -16.62
N ALA A 29 -6.25 17.63 -15.72
CA ALA A 29 -5.93 16.26 -16.06
C ALA A 29 -7.17 15.49 -16.54
N LYS A 30 -6.95 14.57 -17.49
CA LYS A 30 -7.95 13.56 -17.88
C LYS A 30 -8.32 12.69 -16.69
N SER A 31 -9.57 12.26 -16.59
CA SER A 31 -10.13 11.46 -15.49
C SER A 31 -9.17 10.35 -15.01
N GLU A 32 -8.71 9.49 -15.93
CA GLU A 32 -7.77 8.38 -15.68
C GLU A 32 -6.41 8.78 -15.05
N LYS A 33 -5.97 10.04 -15.23
CA LYS A 33 -4.66 10.54 -14.75
C LYS A 33 -4.77 11.48 -13.55
N ARG A 34 -5.98 11.81 -13.08
CA ARG A 34 -6.18 12.79 -11.99
C ARG A 34 -5.51 12.39 -10.70
N ILE A 35 -5.59 11.11 -10.35
CA ILE A 35 -4.92 10.59 -9.16
C ILE A 35 -3.40 10.75 -9.22
N HIS A 36 -2.78 10.52 -10.36
CA HIS A 36 -1.34 10.66 -10.54
C HIS A 36 -0.90 12.12 -10.38
N TRP A 37 -1.68 13.05 -10.95
CA TRP A 37 -1.44 14.49 -10.77
C TRP A 37 -1.67 14.94 -9.33
N PHE A 38 -2.67 14.40 -8.65
CA PHE A 38 -2.96 14.71 -7.25
C PHE A 38 -1.84 14.22 -6.32
N ILE A 39 -1.32 13.00 -6.53
CA ILE A 39 -0.19 12.47 -5.77
C ILE A 39 1.06 13.31 -6.03
N GLY A 40 1.38 13.58 -7.30
CA GLY A 40 2.53 14.41 -7.66
C GLY A 40 2.47 15.80 -7.04
N SER A 41 1.31 16.46 -7.12
CA SER A 41 1.12 17.79 -6.52
C SER A 41 1.17 17.76 -5.00
N SER A 42 0.67 16.70 -4.37
CA SER A 42 0.75 16.50 -2.92
C SER A 42 2.19 16.35 -2.44
N ILE A 43 3.02 15.57 -3.15
CA ILE A 43 4.45 15.42 -2.85
C ILE A 43 5.17 16.76 -2.95
N VAL A 44 4.97 17.49 -4.06
CA VAL A 44 5.57 18.82 -4.26
C VAL A 44 5.13 19.80 -3.17
N THR A 45 3.86 19.77 -2.78
CA THR A 45 3.31 20.63 -1.73
C THR A 45 3.96 20.36 -0.36
N VAL A 46 4.19 19.09 -0.01
CA VAL A 46 4.90 18.71 1.22
C VAL A 46 6.36 19.14 1.18
N PHE A 47 7.02 19.03 0.01
CA PHE A 47 8.40 19.53 -0.14
C PHE A 47 8.49 21.05 0.01
N LEU A 48 7.52 21.81 -0.51
CA LEU A 48 7.54 23.27 -0.46
C LEU A 48 7.14 23.84 0.91
N LEU A 49 6.15 23.23 1.57
CA LEU A 49 5.55 23.77 2.81
C LEU A 49 6.00 23.03 4.07
N GLY A 50 6.72 21.92 3.92
CA GLY A 50 7.15 21.05 5.00
C GLY A 50 6.05 20.10 5.49
N ILE A 51 6.44 19.23 6.42
CA ILE A 51 5.61 18.13 6.93
C ILE A 51 4.39 18.63 7.72
N ILE A 52 4.47 19.82 8.33
CA ILE A 52 3.37 20.38 9.13
C ILE A 52 2.31 21.05 8.25
N ASN A 53 2.72 21.95 7.34
CA ASN A 53 1.78 22.74 6.53
C ASN A 53 1.35 22.03 5.24
N GLY A 54 2.14 21.08 4.74
CA GLY A 54 1.84 20.30 3.54
C GLY A 54 0.50 19.54 3.62
N PRO A 55 0.24 18.77 4.69
CA PRO A 55 -1.04 18.08 4.88
C PRO A 55 -2.24 19.03 4.87
N ILE A 56 -2.12 20.21 5.48
CA ILE A 56 -3.19 21.23 5.51
C ILE A 56 -3.49 21.74 4.09
N ALA A 57 -2.45 21.95 3.27
CA ALA A 57 -2.61 22.35 1.87
C ALA A 57 -3.22 21.23 1.00
N ILE A 58 -2.88 19.97 1.27
CA ILE A 58 -3.49 18.82 0.58
C ILE A 58 -4.99 18.74 0.88
N VAL A 59 -5.39 18.84 2.16
CA VAL A 59 -6.80 18.85 2.56
C VAL A 59 -7.54 20.03 1.93
N SER A 60 -6.89 21.20 1.89
CA SER A 60 -7.44 22.41 1.26
C SER A 60 -7.65 22.22 -0.25
N THR A 61 -6.73 21.52 -0.92
CA THR A 61 -6.84 21.14 -2.34
C THR A 61 -8.04 20.20 -2.57
N VAL A 62 -8.20 19.19 -1.74
CA VAL A 62 -9.36 18.27 -1.79
C VAL A 62 -10.67 19.03 -1.58
N ALA A 63 -10.71 19.94 -0.60
CA ALA A 63 -11.87 20.78 -0.34
C ALA A 63 -12.22 21.65 -1.55
N LEU A 64 -11.23 22.31 -2.18
CA LEU A 64 -11.47 23.08 -3.40
C LEU A 64 -11.97 22.21 -4.57
N LEU A 65 -11.41 21.02 -4.75
CA LEU A 65 -11.91 20.08 -5.78
C LEU A 65 -13.36 19.68 -5.54
N ALA A 66 -13.80 19.58 -4.28
CA ALA A 66 -15.20 19.33 -3.93
C ALA A 66 -16.12 20.49 -4.35
N PHE A 67 -15.66 21.74 -4.17
CA PHE A 67 -16.44 22.94 -4.55
C PHE A 67 -16.45 23.25 -6.05
N ILE A 68 -15.45 22.77 -6.81
CA ILE A 68 -15.32 23.04 -8.26
C ILE A 68 -16.16 22.08 -9.13
N LYS A 69 -16.96 21.21 -8.50
CA LYS A 69 -17.84 20.24 -9.17
C LYS A 69 -18.66 20.88 -10.30
N LYS A 70 -18.47 20.39 -11.53
CA LYS A 70 -19.35 20.66 -12.69
C LYS A 70 -20.26 19.46 -12.91
N GLU A 71 -21.44 19.68 -13.50
CA GLU A 71 -22.45 18.62 -13.70
C GLU A 71 -21.90 17.41 -14.48
N ASP A 72 -21.00 17.65 -15.46
CA ASP A 72 -20.36 16.63 -16.28
C ASP A 72 -18.95 16.21 -15.83
N ASP A 73 -18.40 16.80 -14.76
CA ASP A 73 -17.01 16.56 -14.36
C ASP A 73 -16.85 16.33 -12.85
N ARG A 74 -16.33 15.15 -12.46
CA ARG A 74 -16.27 14.67 -11.07
C ARG A 74 -14.82 14.48 -10.58
N PRO A 75 -14.01 15.56 -10.50
CA PRO A 75 -12.59 15.44 -10.18
C PRO A 75 -12.31 14.81 -8.81
N LEU A 76 -13.18 15.03 -7.82
CA LEU A 76 -13.05 14.41 -6.50
C LEU A 76 -13.29 12.89 -6.53
N SER A 77 -14.28 12.43 -7.30
CA SER A 77 -14.58 10.99 -7.45
C SER A 77 -13.40 10.27 -8.08
N ASP A 78 -12.85 10.85 -9.15
CA ASP A 78 -11.73 10.27 -9.89
C ASP A 78 -10.47 10.11 -9.03
N VAL A 79 -10.19 11.09 -8.17
CA VAL A 79 -9.08 11.00 -7.20
C VAL A 79 -9.38 9.93 -6.14
N GLY A 80 -10.62 9.85 -5.65
CA GLY A 80 -11.03 8.82 -4.69
C GLY A 80 -10.95 7.40 -5.26
N GLU A 81 -11.50 7.18 -6.44
CA GLU A 81 -11.47 5.90 -7.17
C GLU A 81 -10.03 5.49 -7.51
N GLY A 82 -9.20 6.45 -7.94
CA GLY A 82 -7.77 6.21 -8.18
C GLY A 82 -7.03 5.80 -6.90
N LEU A 83 -7.32 6.44 -5.76
CA LEU A 83 -6.76 6.04 -4.45
C LEU A 83 -7.16 4.61 -4.08
N LEU A 84 -8.45 4.28 -4.21
CA LEU A 84 -8.95 2.94 -3.95
C LEU A 84 -8.34 1.90 -4.89
N SER A 85 -8.13 2.26 -6.16
CA SER A 85 -7.46 1.39 -7.15
C SER A 85 -6.01 1.11 -6.77
N ILE A 86 -5.25 2.11 -6.35
CA ILE A 86 -3.87 1.92 -5.88
C ILE A 86 -3.84 1.05 -4.63
N PHE A 87 -4.70 1.33 -3.65
CA PHE A 87 -4.78 0.56 -2.42
C PHE A 87 -5.16 -0.91 -2.65
N SER A 88 -6.20 -1.14 -3.46
CA SER A 88 -6.65 -2.51 -3.80
C SER A 88 -5.61 -3.27 -4.63
N SER A 89 -4.90 -2.60 -5.54
CA SER A 89 -3.78 -3.20 -6.28
C SER A 89 -2.63 -3.61 -5.34
N GLY A 90 -2.29 -2.75 -4.38
CA GLY A 90 -1.28 -3.04 -3.36
C GLY A 90 -1.66 -4.25 -2.49
N LEU A 91 -2.91 -4.31 -2.02
CA LEU A 91 -3.43 -5.46 -1.31
C LEU A 91 -3.37 -6.73 -2.17
N GLY A 92 -3.72 -6.65 -3.45
CA GLY A 92 -3.64 -7.77 -4.37
C GLY A 92 -2.24 -8.37 -4.46
N ILE A 93 -1.21 -7.54 -4.55
CA ILE A 93 0.20 -7.98 -4.56
C ILE A 93 0.58 -8.66 -3.25
N VAL A 94 0.16 -8.11 -2.11
CA VAL A 94 0.45 -8.68 -0.79
C VAL A 94 -0.20 -10.06 -0.66
N PHE A 95 -1.50 -10.19 -0.96
CA PHE A 95 -2.21 -11.47 -0.90
C PHE A 95 -1.62 -12.50 -1.87
N TYR A 96 -1.27 -12.07 -3.08
CA TYR A 96 -0.60 -12.96 -4.05
C TYR A 96 0.75 -13.45 -3.51
N SER A 97 1.52 -12.57 -2.86
CA SER A 97 2.81 -12.94 -2.27
C SER A 97 2.63 -13.94 -1.13
N PHE A 98 1.64 -13.74 -0.26
CA PHE A 98 1.30 -14.72 0.79
C PHE A 98 0.82 -16.05 0.23
N TYR A 99 0.02 -16.04 -0.84
CA TYR A 99 -0.44 -17.26 -1.51
C TYR A 99 0.74 -18.06 -2.08
N MET A 100 1.67 -17.40 -2.76
CA MET A 100 2.89 -18.04 -3.28
C MET A 100 3.76 -18.58 -2.15
N PHE A 101 3.96 -17.80 -1.09
CA PHE A 101 4.74 -18.20 0.08
C PHE A 101 4.15 -19.43 0.78
N PHE A 102 2.82 -19.48 0.88
CA PHE A 102 2.11 -20.64 1.41
C PHE A 102 2.29 -21.89 0.54
N GLY A 103 2.19 -21.75 -0.79
CA GLY A 103 2.44 -22.85 -1.71
C GLY A 103 3.87 -23.40 -1.61
N VAL A 104 4.87 -22.51 -1.56
CA VAL A 104 6.27 -22.89 -1.32
C VAL A 104 6.43 -23.59 0.02
N GLY A 105 5.74 -23.12 1.05
CA GLY A 105 5.72 -23.73 2.37
C GLY A 105 5.22 -25.17 2.37
N VAL A 106 4.10 -25.46 1.68
CA VAL A 106 3.57 -26.84 1.56
C VAL A 106 4.56 -27.74 0.83
N ILE A 107 5.19 -27.25 -0.24
CA ILE A 107 6.22 -28.00 -0.97
C ILE A 107 7.41 -28.31 -0.06
N TYR A 108 7.86 -27.33 0.72
CA TYR A 108 8.98 -27.54 1.65
C TYR A 108 8.62 -28.49 2.79
N TRP A 109 7.38 -28.47 3.28
CA TRP A 109 6.91 -29.48 4.23
C TRP A 109 7.00 -30.89 3.66
N LEU A 110 6.55 -31.10 2.42
CA LEU A 110 6.66 -32.41 1.76
C LEU A 110 8.12 -32.82 1.54
N TRP A 111 9.00 -31.87 1.26
CA TRP A 111 10.44 -32.09 1.20
C TRP A 111 11.01 -32.57 2.54
N LEU A 112 10.64 -31.91 3.65
CA LEU A 112 11.04 -32.33 5.00
C LEU A 112 10.51 -33.74 5.33
N ALA A 113 9.29 -34.06 4.92
CA ALA A 113 8.73 -35.40 5.12
C ALA A 113 9.58 -36.49 4.44
N ILE A 114 10.15 -36.20 3.26
CA ILE A 114 11.08 -37.11 2.58
C ILE A 114 12.41 -37.20 3.33
N GLN A 115 12.97 -36.07 3.79
CA GLN A 115 14.23 -36.06 4.53
C GLN A 115 14.15 -36.79 5.87
N LEU A 116 13.01 -36.71 6.55
CA LEU A 116 12.75 -37.39 7.81
C LEU A 116 12.24 -38.82 7.62
N GLU A 117 12.10 -39.30 6.37
CA GLU A 117 11.52 -40.60 6.02
C GLU A 117 10.13 -40.82 6.68
N SER A 118 9.39 -39.73 6.88
CA SER A 118 8.17 -39.70 7.69
C SER A 118 6.93 -39.82 6.83
N PHE A 119 6.39 -41.03 6.74
CA PHE A 119 5.16 -41.30 5.99
C PHE A 119 3.95 -40.53 6.54
N GLY A 120 3.87 -40.36 7.87
CA GLY A 120 2.80 -39.57 8.51
C GLY A 120 2.86 -38.09 8.11
N MET A 121 4.05 -37.50 8.13
CA MET A 121 4.26 -36.11 7.72
C MET A 121 3.91 -35.89 6.24
N PHE A 122 4.23 -36.88 5.41
CA PHE A 122 3.91 -36.86 3.99
C PHE A 122 2.40 -36.87 3.74
N ILE A 123 1.65 -37.76 4.40
CA ILE A 123 0.18 -37.80 4.28
C ILE A 123 -0.44 -36.46 4.67
N VAL A 124 -0.02 -35.89 5.82
CA VAL A 124 -0.50 -34.58 6.27
C VAL A 124 -0.16 -33.48 5.25
N GLY A 125 0.98 -33.57 4.58
CA GLY A 125 1.41 -32.64 3.54
C GLY A 125 0.70 -32.77 2.19
N VAL A 126 -0.06 -33.85 1.93
CA VAL A 126 -0.80 -34.06 0.67
C VAL A 126 -2.30 -33.71 0.82
N ILE A 127 -2.84 -33.72 2.04
CA ILE A 127 -4.25 -33.42 2.29
C ILE A 127 -4.50 -31.90 2.19
N PRO A 128 -5.34 -31.41 1.26
CA PRO A 128 -5.53 -29.97 1.05
C PRO A 128 -5.99 -29.20 2.29
N PHE A 129 -6.85 -29.80 3.12
CA PHE A 129 -7.30 -29.18 4.37
C PHE A 129 -6.16 -28.95 5.38
N ALA A 130 -5.13 -29.81 5.35
CA ALA A 130 -3.98 -29.67 6.22
C ALA A 130 -2.99 -28.61 5.74
N PHE A 131 -3.12 -28.10 4.50
CA PHE A 131 -2.24 -27.06 3.97
C PHE A 131 -2.26 -25.80 4.83
N ILE A 132 -3.40 -25.49 5.46
CA ILE A 132 -3.54 -24.35 6.38
C ILE A 132 -2.51 -24.43 7.52
N LEU A 133 -2.09 -25.63 7.91
CA LEU A 133 -1.07 -25.86 8.93
C LEU A 133 0.30 -26.14 8.30
N THR A 134 0.37 -27.02 7.30
CA THR A 134 1.66 -27.43 6.70
C THR A 134 2.32 -26.33 5.89
N GLY A 135 1.53 -25.46 5.24
CA GLY A 135 2.02 -24.30 4.50
C GLY A 135 2.81 -23.34 5.38
N PRO A 136 2.20 -22.77 6.45
CA PRO A 136 2.90 -21.85 7.34
C PRO A 136 4.08 -22.52 8.06
N ILE A 137 3.94 -23.76 8.52
CA ILE A 137 5.02 -24.44 9.24
C ILE A 137 6.17 -24.78 8.29
N GLY A 138 5.89 -25.25 7.08
CA GLY A 138 6.91 -25.50 6.07
C GLY A 138 7.60 -24.20 5.65
N ALA A 139 6.85 -23.12 5.44
CA ALA A 139 7.43 -21.83 5.10
C ALA A 139 8.29 -21.25 6.23
N TYR A 140 7.88 -21.44 7.50
CA TYR A 140 8.71 -21.11 8.66
C TYR A 140 10.00 -21.93 8.69
N SER A 141 9.87 -23.24 8.50
CA SER A 141 10.99 -24.19 8.55
C SER A 141 12.01 -23.96 7.44
N LEU A 142 11.60 -23.34 6.33
CA LEU A 142 12.49 -22.93 5.24
C LEU A 142 13.41 -21.77 5.64
N ILE A 143 12.99 -20.92 6.58
CA ILE A 143 13.72 -19.69 6.96
C ILE A 143 14.45 -19.84 8.30
N PHE A 144 13.84 -20.51 9.29
CA PHE A 144 14.24 -20.48 10.70
C PHE A 144 14.54 -21.86 11.30
N ASP A 145 14.78 -22.86 10.45
CA ASP A 145 14.88 -24.28 10.81
C ASP A 145 13.57 -24.93 11.27
N THR A 146 13.53 -26.26 11.20
CA THR A 146 12.34 -27.05 11.52
C THR A 146 12.09 -27.04 13.04
N PRO A 147 10.88 -26.69 13.50
CA PRO A 147 10.56 -26.69 14.93
C PRO A 147 10.78 -28.06 15.58
N GLN A 148 11.36 -28.07 16.79
CA GLN A 148 11.68 -29.32 17.48
C GLN A 148 10.46 -30.21 17.73
N TRP A 149 9.28 -29.63 17.95
CA TRP A 149 8.06 -30.40 18.15
C TRP A 149 7.61 -31.15 16.88
N ILE A 150 7.89 -30.61 15.69
CA ILE A 150 7.65 -31.32 14.42
C ILE A 150 8.56 -32.53 14.35
N ILE A 151 9.84 -32.35 14.66
CA ILE A 151 10.82 -33.44 14.68
C ILE A 151 10.41 -34.50 15.71
N ASN A 152 9.96 -34.10 16.90
CA ASN A 152 9.54 -35.06 17.93
C ASN A 152 8.25 -35.83 17.56
N VAL A 153 7.39 -35.26 16.71
CA VAL A 153 6.12 -35.88 16.29
C VAL A 153 6.30 -36.72 15.03
N PHE A 154 7.18 -36.30 14.12
CA PHE A 154 7.30 -36.88 12.78
C PHE A 154 8.67 -37.48 12.45
N GLY A 155 9.73 -37.15 13.18
CA GLY A 155 11.09 -37.66 12.96
C GLY A 155 11.44 -38.87 13.82
#